data_AF-A0A0A9YGW1-F1
#
_entry.id   AF-A0A0A9YGW1-F1
#
_cell.length_a   1.000
_cell.length_b   1.000
_cell.length_c   1.000
_cell.angle_alpha   90.00
_cell.angle_beta   90.00
_cell.angle_gamma   90.00
#
_symmetry.space_group_name_H-M   'P 1'
#
loop_
_entity.id
_entity.type
_entity.pdbx_description
1 polymer ?
#
loop_
_entity_poly.entity_id
_entity_poly.type
_entity_poly.pdbx_seq_one_letter_code
_entity_poly.pdbx_strand_id
1 'polypeptide(L)'
;MSSELTIVTIIDSSSGKVLKLQGKWTGNDVQLLINDGASSWTGRFNLDEVEEETLSQLELERNQYLERMKSALGTTTVNSKYRYTFEDDSLMWAKIVTPDFSVLHGRITFRPVAASSHGELVRSLLDSYGSVLEELSESVARYNRLEREYQEINSSFEDCCRIKTEMESTLYTKFAMILNEKKEYVRRVTGEYPTENFGPKPSSDTKSCSSRDITTVSWEDFSKVVKRDASASGERPSKKLMLEPQASTSRDSLDDDMDM
;
A
#
# COMPACT_ATOMS: atom_id res chain seq x y z
N MET A 1 6.01 18.54 -2.20
CA MET A 1 7.22 17.75 -1.89
C MET A 1 7.02 17.21 -0.49
N SER A 2 6.99 15.89 -0.31
CA SER A 2 6.71 15.27 0.99
C SER A 2 7.93 15.46 1.89
N SER A 3 7.76 16.12 3.04
CA SER A 3 8.80 16.23 4.06
C SER A 3 8.64 15.09 5.05
N GLU A 4 9.67 14.28 5.24
CA GLU A 4 9.66 13.19 6.21
C GLU A 4 10.17 13.73 7.55
N LEU A 5 9.38 13.57 8.62
CA LEU A 5 9.78 13.90 9.98
C LEU A 5 10.14 12.62 10.73
N THR A 6 11.37 12.53 11.24
CA THR A 6 11.83 11.41 12.06
C THR A 6 12.30 11.91 13.41
N ILE A 7 11.93 11.16 14.45
CA ILE A 7 12.35 11.42 15.83
C ILE A 7 13.10 10.18 16.30
N VAL A 8 14.36 10.36 16.66
CA VAL A 8 15.29 9.31 17.06
C VAL A 8 15.78 9.60 18.46
N THR A 9 15.85 8.56 19.28
CA THR A 9 16.53 8.63 20.57
C THR A 9 17.94 8.09 20.41
N ILE A 10 18.94 8.90 20.73
CA ILE A 10 20.34 8.50 20.72
C ILE A 10 20.89 8.56 22.13
N ILE A 11 21.85 7.69 22.43
CA ILE A 11 22.57 7.70 23.71
C ILE A 11 23.98 8.16 23.38
N ASP A 12 24.38 9.27 23.99
CA ASP A 12 25.73 9.79 23.85
C ASP A 12 26.71 8.86 24.56
N SER A 13 27.73 8.42 23.82
CA SER A 13 28.70 7.44 24.31
C SER A 13 29.75 8.07 25.24
N SER A 14 29.97 9.38 25.15
CA SER A 14 30.92 10.08 26.02
C SER A 14 30.28 10.46 27.36
N SER A 15 29.07 11.02 27.35
CA SER A 15 28.39 11.47 28.58
C SER A 15 27.35 10.50 29.14
N GLY A 16 26.93 9.48 28.38
CA GLY A 16 25.85 8.57 28.76
C GLY A 16 24.45 9.21 28.74
N LYS A 17 24.33 10.46 28.29
CA LYS A 17 23.06 11.19 28.25
C LYS A 17 22.18 10.72 27.10
N VAL A 18 20.86 10.72 27.36
CA VAL A 18 19.86 10.44 26.34
C VAL A 18 19.53 11.74 25.62
N LEU A 19 19.78 11.78 24.31
CA LEU A 19 19.47 12.91 23.46
C LEU A 19 18.33 12.56 22.50
N LYS A 20 17.44 13.50 22.25
CA LYS A 20 16.40 13.39 21.23
C LYS A 20 16.84 14.14 19.98
N LEU A 21 16.97 13.42 18.88
CA LEU A 21 17.27 13.96 17.56
C LEU A 21 15.98 14.00 16.74
N GLN A 22 15.62 15.16 16.21
CA GLN A 22 14.52 15.33 15.27
C GLN A 22 15.12 15.70 13.90
N GLY A 23 14.74 14.98 12.85
CA GLY A 23 15.17 15.23 11.48
C GLY A 23 14.00 15.52 10.58
N LYS A 24 14.06 16.65 9.86
CA LYS A 24 13.12 17.00 8.79
C LYS A 24 13.85 16.88 7.46
N TRP A 25 13.50 15.85 6.69
CA TRP A 25 14.14 15.53 5.41
C TRP A 25 13.36 16.14 4.26
N THR A 26 14.06 16.86 3.38
CA THR A 26 13.50 17.49 2.18
C THR A 26 14.40 17.16 0.99
N GLY A 27 14.21 15.97 0.40
CA GLY A 27 15.08 15.48 -0.67
C GLY A 27 16.51 15.26 -0.19
N ASN A 28 17.44 16.13 -0.63
CA ASN A 28 18.86 16.09 -0.30
C ASN A 28 19.23 16.95 0.92
N ASP A 29 18.33 17.82 1.38
CA ASP A 29 18.55 18.68 2.55
C ASP A 29 17.88 18.07 3.79
N VAL A 30 18.56 18.14 4.92
CA VAL A 30 18.01 17.73 6.21
C VAL A 30 18.28 18.79 7.27
N GLN A 31 17.21 19.18 7.95
CA GLN A 31 17.30 19.99 9.15
C GLN A 31 17.22 19.08 10.37
N LEU A 32 18.24 19.13 11.20
CA LEU A 32 18.36 18.35 12.44
C LEU A 32 18.21 19.26 13.66
N LEU A 33 17.54 18.74 14.69
CA LEU A 33 17.41 19.38 16.00
C LEU A 33 17.76 18.35 17.08
N ILE A 34 18.73 18.66 17.92
CA ILE A 34 19.09 17.86 19.11
C ILE A 34 18.53 18.54 20.35
N ASN A 35 17.99 17.75 21.26
CA ASN A 35 17.49 18.21 22.55
C ASN A 35 17.95 17.26 23.66
N ASP A 36 18.51 17.80 24.74
CA ASP A 36 18.97 17.05 25.93
C ASP A 36 17.99 17.16 27.12
N GLY A 37 16.83 17.79 26.90
CA GLY A 37 15.82 18.12 27.91
C GLY A 37 15.91 19.55 28.44
N ALA A 38 17.04 20.23 28.32
CA ALA A 38 17.26 21.58 28.86
C ALA A 38 17.69 22.59 27.78
N SER A 39 18.55 22.15 26.87
CA SER A 39 19.12 22.91 25.76
C SER A 39 18.72 22.29 24.43
N SER A 40 18.81 23.08 23.37
CA SER A 40 18.52 22.61 22.01
C SER A 40 19.58 23.12 21.06
N TRP A 41 19.92 22.31 20.06
CA TRP A 41 20.90 22.64 19.03
C TRP A 41 20.32 22.33 17.67
N THR A 42 20.50 23.23 16.70
CA THR A 42 20.03 23.04 15.32
C THR A 42 21.20 22.90 14.36
N GLY A 43 21.11 21.91 13.48
CA GLY A 43 22.06 21.66 12.41
C GLY A 43 21.32 21.59 11.08
N ARG A 44 21.96 22.04 10.02
CA ARG A 44 21.51 21.78 8.66
C ARG A 44 22.59 20.98 7.97
N PHE A 45 22.17 19.99 7.19
CA PHE A 45 23.06 19.18 6.40
C PHE A 45 22.50 19.05 4.99
N ASN A 46 23.31 19.41 4.01
CA ASN A 46 22.99 19.26 2.60
C ASN A 46 23.89 18.18 2.00
N LEU A 47 23.30 17.17 1.36
CA LEU A 47 24.03 16.10 0.71
C LEU A 47 24.95 16.60 -0.42
N ASP A 48 24.59 17.72 -1.06
CA ASP A 48 25.38 18.32 -2.14
C ASP A 48 26.66 19.00 -1.63
N GLU A 49 26.70 19.34 -0.33
CA GLU A 49 27.85 19.97 0.35
C GLU A 49 28.80 18.93 0.97
N VAL A 50 28.52 17.64 0.79
CA VAL A 50 29.37 16.56 1.29
C VAL A 50 30.69 16.56 0.54
N GLU A 51 31.78 16.68 1.28
CA GLU A 51 33.14 16.63 0.75
C GLU A 51 33.36 15.32 0.00
N GLU A 52 33.84 15.41 -1.24
CA GLU A 52 34.16 14.24 -2.08
C GLU A 52 35.21 13.33 -1.43
N GLU A 53 36.08 13.89 -0.59
CA GLU A 53 37.00 13.15 0.25
C GLU A 53 36.27 12.20 1.22
N THR A 54 35.21 12.65 1.90
CA THR A 54 34.45 11.79 2.82
C THR A 54 33.72 10.66 2.10
N LEU A 55 33.21 10.92 0.89
CA LEU A 55 32.61 9.90 0.03
C LEU A 55 33.66 8.88 -0.45
N SER A 56 34.84 9.36 -0.83
CA SER A 56 35.95 8.52 -1.29
C SER A 56 36.52 7.64 -0.18
N GLN A 57 36.71 8.19 1.03
CA GLN A 57 37.18 7.45 2.20
C GLN A 57 36.21 6.33 2.62
N LEU A 58 34.91 6.54 2.42
CA LEU A 58 33.88 5.53 2.70
C LEU A 58 33.61 4.60 1.51
N GLU A 59 34.20 4.87 0.35
CA GLU A 59 33.93 4.19 -0.93
C GLU A 59 32.41 4.17 -1.26
N LEU A 60 31.71 5.28 -1.01
CA LEU A 60 30.26 5.41 -1.21
C LEU A 60 29.90 6.48 -2.24
N GLU A 61 28.88 6.18 -3.05
CA GLU A 61 28.20 7.20 -3.85
C GLU A 61 27.24 8.03 -2.97
N ARG A 62 26.93 9.28 -3.38
CA ARG A 62 26.05 10.18 -2.62
C ARG A 62 24.71 9.55 -2.22
N ASN A 63 24.05 8.85 -3.13
CA ASN A 63 22.78 8.20 -2.85
C ASN A 63 22.92 7.12 -1.78
N GLN A 64 24.01 6.34 -1.82
CA GLN A 64 24.28 5.31 -0.83
C GLN A 64 24.65 5.93 0.53
N TYR A 65 25.36 7.06 0.52
CA TYR A 65 25.65 7.82 1.72
C TYR A 65 24.37 8.38 2.37
N LEU A 66 23.42 8.90 1.58
CA LEU A 66 22.12 9.36 2.07
C LEU A 66 21.33 8.22 2.73
N GLU A 67 21.27 7.05 2.10
CA GLU A 67 20.60 5.88 2.68
C GLU A 67 21.27 5.41 3.97
N ARG A 68 22.61 5.45 4.04
CA ARG A 68 23.37 5.15 5.26
C ARG A 68 23.06 6.17 6.37
N MET A 69 22.97 7.45 6.01
CA MET A 69 22.62 8.52 6.94
C MET A 69 21.20 8.37 7.47
N LYS A 70 20.22 8.11 6.59
CA LYS A 70 18.84 7.80 7.00
C LYS A 70 18.77 6.55 7.87
N SER A 71 19.57 5.53 7.58
CA SER A 71 19.65 4.34 8.42
C SER A 71 20.27 4.61 9.80
N ALA A 72 21.16 5.58 9.94
CA ALA A 72 21.72 5.97 11.22
C ALA A 72 20.78 6.93 11.98
N LEU A 73 20.37 8.01 11.34
CA LEU A 73 19.71 9.17 11.97
C LEU A 73 18.19 9.22 11.76
N GLY A 74 17.62 8.31 10.97
CA GLY A 74 16.18 8.25 10.66
C GLY A 74 15.45 7.08 11.31
N THR A 75 16.10 6.26 12.14
CA THR A 75 15.44 5.14 12.80
C THR A 75 14.69 5.59 14.05
N THR A 76 13.41 5.21 14.19
CA THR A 76 12.58 5.59 15.36
C THR A 76 13.13 5.08 16.71
N THR A 77 14.03 4.09 16.71
CA THR A 77 14.60 3.48 17.91
C THR A 77 16.12 3.64 17.99
N VAL A 78 16.68 3.43 19.18
CA VAL A 78 18.13 3.44 19.41
C VAL A 78 18.78 2.40 18.50
N ASN A 79 19.59 2.87 17.55
CA ASN A 79 20.25 1.99 16.59
C ASN A 79 21.53 1.41 17.20
N SER A 80 21.47 0.16 17.66
CA SER A 80 22.61 -0.54 18.27
C SER A 80 23.77 -0.82 17.31
N LYS A 81 23.60 -0.59 16.00
CA LYS A 81 24.67 -0.70 14.99
C LYS A 81 25.55 0.54 14.92
N TYR A 82 25.14 1.62 15.56
CA TYR A 82 25.85 2.89 15.55
C TYR A 82 26.17 3.36 16.96
N ARG A 83 27.33 4.00 17.07
CA ARG A 83 27.80 4.70 18.25
C ARG A 83 27.67 6.20 17.98
N TYR A 84 26.98 6.90 18.87
CA TYR A 84 26.78 8.34 18.79
C TYR A 84 27.63 9.04 19.83
N THR A 85 28.32 10.10 19.44
CA THR A 85 29.08 10.96 20.33
C THR A 85 28.70 12.41 20.07
N PHE A 86 28.30 13.14 21.11
CA PHE A 86 27.97 14.56 21.01
C PHE A 86 28.96 15.38 21.86
N GLU A 87 29.83 16.12 21.20
CA GLU A 87 30.90 16.90 21.84
C GLU A 87 31.14 18.20 21.05
N ASP A 88 31.41 19.30 21.75
CA ASP A 88 31.66 20.63 21.15
C ASP A 88 30.63 21.03 20.08
N ASP A 89 29.35 20.91 20.43
CA ASP A 89 28.19 21.17 19.56
C ASP A 89 28.21 20.35 18.25
N SER A 90 28.96 19.25 18.20
CA SER A 90 29.09 18.38 17.03
C SER A 90 28.63 16.96 17.33
N LEU A 91 27.71 16.45 16.51
CA LEU A 91 27.28 15.05 16.55
C LEU A 91 28.13 14.23 15.60
N MET A 92 28.74 13.17 16.12
CA MET A 92 29.44 12.15 15.35
C MET A 92 28.68 10.83 15.44
N TRP A 93 28.54 10.13 14.32
CA TRP A 93 28.02 8.76 14.30
C TRP A 93 29.00 7.82 13.64
N ALA A 94 29.35 6.75 14.35
CA ALA A 94 30.26 5.72 13.89
C ALA A 94 29.54 4.38 13.82
N LYS A 95 29.72 3.63 12.73
CA LYS A 95 29.18 2.28 12.59
C LYS A 95 30.05 1.29 13.34
N ILE A 96 29.45 0.49 14.20
CA ILE A 96 30.11 -0.57 14.94
C ILE A 96 30.30 -1.76 14.00
N VAL A 97 31.55 -2.12 13.70
CA VAL A 97 31.89 -3.30 12.89
C VAL A 97 32.25 -4.47 13.80
N THR A 98 33.01 -4.20 14.86
CA THR A 98 33.22 -5.08 16.00
C THR A 98 33.08 -4.27 17.31
N PRO A 99 32.94 -4.90 18.49
CA PRO A 99 32.82 -4.17 19.76
C PRO A 99 33.94 -3.14 19.99
N ASP A 100 35.16 -3.50 19.55
CA ASP A 100 36.37 -2.70 19.73
C ASP A 100 36.71 -1.81 18.52
N PHE A 101 36.02 -1.99 17.38
CA PHE A 101 36.29 -1.25 16.16
C PHE A 101 35.02 -0.64 15.57
N SER A 102 35.01 0.69 15.49
CA SER A 102 33.95 1.47 14.86
C SER A 102 34.50 2.39 13.78
N VAL A 103 33.81 2.48 12.65
CA VAL A 103 34.17 3.34 11.52
C VAL A 103 33.33 4.61 11.60
N LEU A 104 33.97 5.79 11.63
CA LEU A 104 33.26 7.07 11.58
C LEU A 104 32.52 7.19 10.25
N HIS A 105 31.20 7.37 10.31
CA HIS A 105 30.37 7.49 9.11
C HIS A 105 30.01 8.95 8.80
N GLY A 106 30.07 9.83 9.79
CA GLY A 106 29.88 11.25 9.56
C GLY A 106 29.88 12.09 10.82
N ARG A 107 29.92 13.39 10.61
CA ARG A 107 29.89 14.43 11.64
C ARG A 107 29.03 15.58 11.14
N ILE A 108 28.21 16.14 12.02
CA ILE A 108 27.44 17.36 11.77
C ILE A 108 27.67 18.32 12.93
N THR A 109 28.01 19.56 12.61
CA THR A 109 28.13 20.63 13.60
C THR A 109 26.79 21.34 13.73
N PHE A 110 26.39 21.59 14.97
CA PHE A 110 25.16 22.25 15.33
C PHE A 110 25.44 23.65 15.88
N ARG A 111 24.40 24.47 15.92
CA ARG A 111 24.40 25.77 16.59
C ARG A 111 23.43 25.73 17.76
N PRO A 112 23.81 26.25 18.95
CA PRO A 112 22.91 26.32 20.07
C PRO A 112 21.71 27.22 19.74
N VAL A 113 20.52 26.75 20.07
CA VAL A 113 19.26 27.46 19.89
C VAL A 113 19.03 28.28 21.16
N ALA A 114 18.83 29.59 21.02
CA ALA A 114 18.54 30.45 22.16
C ALA A 114 17.25 30.00 22.88
N ALA A 115 17.20 30.13 24.20
CA ALA A 115 16.01 29.75 24.99
C ALA A 115 14.73 30.47 24.52
N SER A 116 14.86 31.68 23.99
CA SER A 116 13.73 32.45 23.41
C SER A 116 13.08 31.77 22.20
N SER A 117 13.82 30.95 21.44
CA SER A 117 13.31 30.22 20.26
C SER A 117 12.72 28.84 20.61
N HIS A 118 12.80 28.39 21.86
CA HIS A 118 12.21 27.11 22.28
C HIS A 118 10.68 27.15 22.19
N GLY A 119 10.05 28.29 22.49
CA GLY A 119 8.59 28.46 22.37
C GLY A 119 8.09 28.33 20.94
N GLU A 120 8.84 28.85 19.96
CA GLU A 120 8.51 28.73 18.54
C GLU A 120 8.66 27.29 18.04
N LEU A 121 9.71 26.58 18.49
CA LEU A 121 9.89 25.17 18.19
C LEU A 121 8.75 24.32 18.73
N VAL A 122 8.39 24.49 20.01
CA VAL A 122 7.25 23.77 20.63
C VAL A 122 5.95 24.07 19.90
N ARG A 123 5.72 25.34 19.53
CA ARG A 123 4.53 25.73 18.76
C ARG A 123 4.50 25.05 17.40
N SER A 124 5.61 25.06 16.66
CA SER A 124 5.71 24.40 15.35
C SER A 124 5.48 22.89 15.43
N LEU A 125 5.96 22.25 16.50
CA LEU A 125 5.71 20.83 16.77
C LEU A 125 4.24 20.57 17.05
N LEU A 126 3.60 21.41 17.86
CA LEU A 126 2.18 21.28 18.18
C LEU A 126 1.30 21.49 16.94
N ASP A 127 1.63 22.47 16.11
CA ASP A 127 0.93 22.73 14.84
C ASP A 127 1.10 21.54 13.88
N SER A 128 2.31 20.97 13.78
CA SER A 128 2.56 19.77 12.98
C SER A 128 1.79 18.55 13.49
N TYR A 129 1.71 18.39 14.82
CA TYR A 129 0.93 17.32 15.44
C TYR A 129 -0.56 17.48 15.17
N GLY A 130 -1.07 18.72 15.22
CA GLY A 130 -2.45 19.03 14.84
C GLY A 130 -2.76 18.64 13.39
N SER A 131 -1.89 19.01 12.46
CA SER A 131 -2.03 18.64 11.03
C SER A 131 -2.04 17.12 10.83
N VAL A 132 -1.12 16.39 11.49
CA VAL A 132 -1.07 14.93 11.39
C VAL A 132 -2.31 14.28 12.00
N LEU A 133 -2.84 14.84 13.09
CA LEU A 133 -4.06 14.33 13.71
C LEU A 133 -5.29 14.56 12.82
N GLU A 134 -5.35 15.71 12.14
CA GLU A 134 -6.40 16.01 11.17
C GLU A 134 -6.33 15.04 9.98
N GLU A 135 -5.15 14.86 9.37
CA GLU A 135 -4.94 13.88 8.30
C GLU A 135 -5.31 12.45 8.72
N LEU A 136 -4.94 12.06 9.96
CA LEU A 136 -5.31 10.77 10.53
C LEU A 136 -6.84 10.65 10.67
N SER A 137 -7.51 11.70 11.16
CA SER A 137 -8.96 11.70 11.32
C SER A 137 -9.68 11.58 9.98
N GLU A 138 -9.21 12.27 8.94
CA GLU A 138 -9.73 12.16 7.58
C GLU A 138 -9.47 10.78 6.98
N SER A 139 -8.28 10.22 7.21
CA SER A 139 -7.94 8.86 6.77
C SER A 139 -8.85 7.82 7.42
N VAL A 140 -9.11 7.93 8.73
CA VAL A 140 -10.02 7.04 9.46
C VAL A 140 -11.45 7.20 8.96
N ALA A 141 -11.92 8.43 8.71
CA ALA A 141 -13.24 8.68 8.15
C ALA A 141 -13.41 8.06 6.76
N ARG A 142 -12.39 8.17 5.89
CA ARG A 142 -12.35 7.53 4.57
C ARG A 142 -12.36 6.00 4.68
N TYR A 143 -11.57 5.43 5.58
CA TYR A 143 -11.55 3.98 5.83
C TYR A 143 -12.93 3.47 6.26
N ASN A 144 -13.56 4.11 7.25
CA ASN A 144 -14.88 3.73 7.73
C ASN A 144 -15.97 3.87 6.65
N ARG A 145 -15.83 4.83 5.74
CA ARG A 145 -16.72 4.96 4.59
C ARG A 145 -16.53 3.79 3.62
N LEU A 146 -15.29 3.49 3.26
CA LEU A 146 -14.98 2.38 2.36
C LEU A 146 -15.44 1.04 2.93
N GLU A 147 -15.27 0.83 4.22
CA GLU A 147 -15.74 -0.37 4.91
C GLU A 147 -17.27 -0.52 4.80
N ARG A 148 -18.03 0.57 4.96
CA ARG A 148 -19.49 0.56 4.77
C ARG A 148 -19.89 0.25 3.32
N GLU A 149 -19.25 0.89 2.35
CA GLU A 149 -19.51 0.63 0.92
C GLU A 149 -19.18 -0.83 0.56
N TYR A 150 -18.10 -1.38 1.12
CA TYR A 150 -17.74 -2.79 0.95
C TYR A 150 -18.80 -3.72 1.53
N GLN A 151 -19.29 -3.46 2.74
CA GLN A 151 -20.33 -4.26 3.38
C GLN A 151 -21.65 -4.23 2.59
N GLU A 152 -22.02 -3.08 2.04
CA GLU A 152 -23.21 -2.92 1.20
C GLU A 152 -23.10 -3.74 -0.09
N ILE A 153 -21.98 -3.64 -0.80
CA ILE A 153 -21.72 -4.41 -2.01
C ILE A 153 -21.71 -5.91 -1.70
N ASN A 154 -21.07 -6.33 -0.62
CA ASN A 154 -21.02 -7.74 -0.22
C ASN A 154 -22.43 -8.28 0.11
N SER A 155 -23.24 -7.52 0.84
CA SER A 155 -24.64 -7.89 1.13
C SER A 155 -25.45 -8.02 -0.16
N SER A 156 -25.35 -7.05 -1.07
CA SER A 156 -26.05 -7.12 -2.36
C SER A 156 -25.59 -8.31 -3.21
N PHE A 157 -24.31 -8.66 -3.13
CA PHE A 157 -23.74 -9.81 -3.82
C PHE A 157 -24.28 -11.14 -3.26
N GLU A 158 -24.36 -11.26 -1.94
CA GLU A 158 -24.95 -12.43 -1.28
C GLU A 158 -26.44 -12.60 -1.65
N ASP A 159 -27.21 -11.51 -1.67
CA ASP A 159 -28.61 -11.53 -2.11
C ASP A 159 -28.74 -11.93 -3.58
N CYS A 160 -27.87 -11.42 -4.45
CA CYS A 160 -27.84 -11.81 -5.87
C CYS A 160 -27.54 -13.31 -6.04
N CYS A 161 -26.56 -13.83 -5.30
CA CYS A 161 -26.26 -15.27 -5.29
C CYS A 161 -27.44 -16.11 -4.82
N ARG A 162 -28.16 -15.65 -3.78
CA ARG A 162 -29.36 -16.33 -3.29
C ARG A 162 -30.45 -16.38 -4.36
N ILE A 163 -30.78 -15.24 -4.98
CA ILE A 163 -31.79 -15.14 -6.04
C ILE A 163 -31.43 -16.03 -7.23
N LYS A 164 -30.16 -15.98 -7.66
CA LYS A 164 -29.64 -16.83 -8.74
C LYS A 164 -29.88 -18.31 -8.43
N THR A 165 -29.52 -18.76 -7.23
CA THR A 165 -29.66 -20.16 -6.81
C THR A 165 -31.13 -20.61 -6.77
N GLU A 166 -32.03 -19.75 -6.29
CA GLU A 166 -33.47 -20.01 -6.29
C GLU A 166 -34.05 -20.10 -7.72
N MET A 167 -33.61 -19.20 -8.61
CA MET A 167 -34.00 -19.23 -10.02
C MET A 167 -33.50 -20.50 -10.72
N GLU A 168 -32.25 -20.88 -10.51
CA GLU A 168 -31.67 -22.12 -11.04
C GLU A 168 -32.46 -23.34 -10.55
N SER A 169 -32.73 -23.43 -9.24
CA SER A 169 -33.56 -24.50 -8.67
C SER A 169 -34.93 -24.59 -9.33
N THR A 170 -35.63 -23.45 -9.45
CA THR A 170 -36.95 -23.38 -10.09
C THR A 170 -36.91 -23.82 -11.55
N LEU A 171 -35.90 -23.38 -12.31
CA LEU A 171 -35.71 -23.78 -13.69
C LEU A 171 -35.43 -25.27 -13.80
N TYR A 172 -34.52 -25.82 -12.98
CA TYR A 172 -34.22 -27.24 -12.98
C TYR A 172 -35.45 -28.09 -12.65
N THR A 173 -36.28 -27.68 -11.68
CA THR A 173 -37.54 -28.36 -11.39
C THR A 173 -38.49 -28.35 -12.59
N LYS A 174 -38.66 -27.20 -13.26
CA LYS A 174 -39.51 -27.09 -14.46
C LYS A 174 -38.99 -27.95 -15.61
N PHE A 175 -37.69 -27.94 -15.86
CA PHE A 175 -37.07 -28.79 -16.87
C PHE A 175 -37.27 -30.28 -16.56
N ALA A 176 -37.09 -30.69 -15.31
CA ALA A 176 -37.34 -32.07 -14.89
C ALA A 176 -38.79 -32.49 -15.09
N MET A 177 -39.76 -31.62 -14.79
CA MET A 177 -41.18 -31.87 -15.05
C MET A 177 -41.46 -32.09 -16.55
N ILE A 178 -40.93 -31.23 -17.42
CA ILE A 178 -41.08 -31.36 -18.87
C ILE A 178 -40.43 -32.66 -19.38
N LEU A 179 -39.22 -32.98 -18.90
CA LEU A 179 -38.53 -34.21 -19.27
C LEU A 179 -39.32 -35.44 -18.84
N ASN A 180 -39.89 -35.43 -17.64
CA ASN A 180 -40.75 -36.52 -17.15
C ASN A 180 -42.02 -36.65 -18.00
N GLU A 181 -42.70 -35.55 -18.31
CA GLU A 181 -43.88 -35.56 -19.17
C GLU A 181 -43.56 -36.10 -20.57
N LYS A 182 -42.41 -35.72 -21.15
CA LYS A 182 -41.93 -36.25 -22.43
C LYS A 182 -41.58 -37.74 -22.34
N LYS A 183 -40.92 -38.18 -21.27
CA LYS A 183 -40.60 -39.59 -21.01
C LYS A 183 -41.88 -40.44 -20.91
N GLU A 184 -42.88 -39.90 -20.23
CA GLU A 184 -44.21 -40.50 -20.11
C GLU A 184 -44.95 -40.58 -21.45
N TYR A 185 -44.92 -39.51 -22.24
CA TYR A 185 -45.50 -39.50 -23.58
C TYR A 185 -44.86 -40.56 -24.48
N VAL A 186 -43.52 -40.63 -24.53
CA VAL A 186 -42.80 -41.65 -25.30
C VAL A 186 -43.22 -43.05 -24.85
N ARG A 187 -43.20 -43.31 -23.53
CA ARG A 187 -43.63 -44.59 -22.95
C ARG A 187 -45.04 -45.01 -23.40
N ARG A 188 -45.99 -44.07 -23.44
CA ARG A 188 -47.36 -44.34 -23.91
C ARG A 188 -47.43 -44.66 -25.40
N VAL A 189 -46.62 -44.02 -26.23
CA VAL A 189 -46.67 -44.14 -27.70
C VAL A 189 -45.89 -45.35 -28.21
N THR A 190 -44.72 -45.65 -27.65
CA THR A 190 -43.87 -46.75 -28.10
C THR A 190 -44.10 -48.05 -27.33
N GLY A 191 -44.73 -48.01 -26.14
CA GLY A 191 -44.92 -49.18 -25.27
C GLY A 191 -43.61 -49.73 -24.66
N GLU A 192 -42.46 -49.19 -25.05
CA GLU A 192 -41.13 -49.56 -24.58
C GLU A 192 -40.64 -48.57 -23.52
N TYR A 193 -40.03 -49.10 -22.46
CA TYR A 193 -39.27 -48.29 -21.51
C TYR A 193 -37.99 -47.80 -22.20
N PRO A 194 -37.66 -46.50 -22.15
CA PRO A 194 -36.33 -46.05 -22.55
C PRO A 194 -35.31 -46.79 -21.69
N THR A 195 -34.49 -47.63 -22.31
CA THR A 195 -33.41 -48.35 -21.66
C THR A 195 -32.52 -47.35 -20.94
N GLU A 196 -32.42 -47.48 -19.61
CA GLU A 196 -31.53 -46.68 -18.78
C GLU A 196 -30.10 -46.79 -19.29
N ASN A 197 -29.59 -45.76 -19.96
CA ASN A 197 -28.18 -45.66 -20.31
C ASN A 197 -27.77 -44.20 -20.51
N PHE A 198 -27.89 -43.38 -19.46
CA PHE A 198 -27.08 -42.17 -19.30
C PHE A 198 -26.87 -41.89 -17.80
N GLY A 199 -25.83 -42.51 -17.21
CA GLY A 199 -25.27 -42.16 -15.88
C GLY A 199 -24.94 -43.38 -14.99
N PRO A 200 -23.81 -43.38 -14.23
CA PRO A 200 -23.27 -44.59 -13.60
C PRO A 200 -24.14 -45.12 -12.45
N LYS A 201 -24.31 -46.45 -12.42
CA LYS A 201 -25.01 -47.22 -11.37
C LYS A 201 -24.46 -46.94 -9.96
N PRO A 202 -25.31 -46.77 -8.94
CA PRO A 202 -24.88 -46.86 -7.55
C PRO A 202 -24.78 -48.35 -7.18
N SER A 203 -23.55 -48.86 -7.05
CA SER A 203 -23.29 -50.16 -6.43
C SER A 203 -23.24 -50.00 -4.92
N SER A 204 -24.10 -50.74 -4.22
CA SER A 204 -24.01 -50.94 -2.77
C SER A 204 -22.82 -51.83 -2.44
N ASP A 205 -21.74 -51.22 -1.93
CA ASP A 205 -20.83 -51.85 -0.98
C ASP A 205 -20.42 -50.80 0.06
N THR A 206 -20.66 -51.13 1.31
CA THR A 206 -20.35 -50.34 2.50
C THR A 206 -18.87 -49.95 2.56
N LYS A 207 -18.59 -48.67 2.31
CA LYS A 207 -17.56 -47.91 3.01
C LYS A 207 -18.13 -46.55 3.42
N SER A 208 -18.19 -46.35 4.73
CA SER A 208 -18.33 -45.04 5.36
C SER A 208 -17.38 -44.05 4.70
N CYS A 209 -17.93 -42.97 4.14
CA CYS A 209 -17.18 -41.78 3.81
C CYS A 209 -18.11 -40.57 3.97
N SER A 210 -17.84 -39.75 4.98
CA SER A 210 -18.55 -38.52 5.25
C SER A 210 -18.28 -37.51 4.13
N SER A 211 -19.28 -37.17 3.33
CA SER A 211 -19.15 -36.08 2.35
C SER A 211 -19.59 -34.75 3.00
N ARG A 212 -18.65 -34.20 3.77
CA ARG A 212 -18.28 -32.78 3.78
C ARG A 212 -17.19 -32.68 2.70
N ASP A 213 -17.12 -31.74 1.76
CA ASP A 213 -17.48 -30.33 1.80
C ASP A 213 -17.79 -29.83 0.38
N ILE A 214 -18.78 -28.94 0.31
CA ILE A 214 -18.84 -27.84 -0.65
C ILE A 214 -17.46 -27.20 -0.67
N THR A 215 -16.81 -27.13 -1.83
CA THR A 215 -15.57 -26.37 -1.98
C THR A 215 -15.93 -24.91 -1.79
N THR A 216 -15.89 -24.45 -0.55
CA THR A 216 -15.70 -23.05 -0.20
C THR A 216 -14.39 -22.67 -0.87
N VAL A 217 -14.49 -21.94 -1.98
CA VAL A 217 -13.33 -21.27 -2.55
C VAL A 217 -12.86 -20.29 -1.47
N SER A 218 -11.73 -20.61 -0.84
CA SER A 218 -11.13 -19.74 0.17
C SER A 218 -10.72 -18.43 -0.49
N TRP A 219 -10.97 -17.32 0.20
CA TRP A 219 -10.53 -15.98 -0.18
C TRP A 219 -9.00 -15.86 -0.40
N GLU A 220 -8.22 -16.82 0.11
CA GLU A 220 -6.77 -16.90 -0.10
C GLU A 220 -6.38 -17.27 -1.54
N ASP A 221 -7.27 -17.89 -2.33
CA ASP A 221 -6.98 -18.29 -3.70
C ASP A 221 -7.26 -17.20 -4.74
N PHE A 222 -8.21 -16.30 -4.48
CA PHE A 222 -8.40 -15.09 -5.32
C PHE A 222 -7.25 -14.07 -5.14
N SER A 223 -6.69 -13.97 -3.95
CA SER A 223 -5.55 -13.08 -3.65
C SER A 223 -4.26 -13.44 -4.40
N LYS A 224 -4.13 -14.68 -4.89
CA LYS A 224 -3.00 -15.16 -5.68
C LYS A 224 -3.14 -14.89 -7.19
N VAL A 225 -4.35 -14.61 -7.67
CA VAL A 225 -4.61 -14.29 -9.08
C VAL A 225 -4.29 -12.80 -9.34
N VAL A 226 -4.71 -11.91 -8.44
CA VAL A 226 -4.42 -10.47 -8.55
C VAL A 226 -2.93 -10.13 -8.41
N LYS A 227 -2.14 -10.98 -7.73
CA LYS A 227 -0.69 -10.79 -7.56
C LYS A 227 0.16 -11.26 -8.74
N ARG A 228 -0.39 -11.97 -9.74
CA ARG A 228 0.38 -12.41 -10.92
C ARG A 228 0.49 -11.34 -12.01
N ASP A 229 -0.42 -10.36 -12.03
CA ASP A 229 -0.44 -9.33 -13.08
C ASP A 229 0.30 -8.04 -12.69
N ALA A 230 0.84 -7.94 -11.47
CA ALA A 230 1.62 -6.79 -11.01
C ALA A 230 3.14 -6.90 -11.26
N SER A 231 3.62 -8.02 -11.82
CA SER A 231 5.05 -8.28 -12.06
C SER A 231 5.30 -8.72 -13.50
N ALA A 232 4.93 -7.88 -14.46
CA ALA A 232 5.44 -7.94 -15.83
C ALA A 232 5.57 -6.51 -16.38
N SER A 233 6.72 -5.90 -16.13
CA SER A 233 7.20 -4.78 -16.92
C SER A 233 7.49 -5.26 -18.34
N GLY A 234 6.90 -4.63 -19.36
CA GLY A 234 7.38 -4.80 -20.74
C GLY A 234 6.34 -4.56 -21.83
N GLU A 235 6.47 -3.39 -22.46
CA GLU A 235 6.07 -3.09 -23.84
C GLU A 235 4.60 -2.75 -24.14
N ARG A 236 4.43 -1.44 -24.32
CA ARG A 236 3.29 -0.73 -24.90
C ARG A 236 3.18 -1.06 -26.40
N PRO A 237 2.09 -1.65 -26.92
CA PRO A 237 1.90 -1.75 -28.35
C PRO A 237 1.27 -0.47 -28.91
N SER A 238 1.88 0.04 -29.96
CA SER A 238 1.55 1.26 -30.70
C SER A 238 0.11 1.29 -31.22
N LYS A 239 -0.43 2.51 -31.21
CA LYS A 239 -1.72 2.92 -31.79
C LYS A 239 -1.88 2.40 -33.22
N LYS A 240 -2.94 1.64 -33.48
CA LYS A 240 -3.44 1.38 -34.84
C LYS A 240 -4.88 1.86 -34.93
N LEU A 241 -5.11 2.77 -35.87
CA LEU A 241 -6.39 3.38 -36.22
C LEU A 241 -7.51 2.34 -36.35
N MET A 242 -8.68 2.63 -35.78
CA MET A 242 -9.93 2.06 -36.26
C MET A 242 -10.95 3.16 -36.52
N LEU A 243 -11.57 3.02 -37.69
CA LEU A 243 -12.44 3.96 -38.36
C LEU A 243 -13.73 4.26 -37.60
N GLU A 244 -14.15 5.52 -37.73
CA GLU A 244 -15.47 6.05 -37.45
C GLU A 244 -16.53 5.45 -38.41
N PRO A 245 -17.75 5.12 -37.93
CA PRO A 245 -18.86 4.81 -38.82
C PRO A 245 -19.52 6.09 -39.33
N GLN A 246 -19.54 6.25 -40.65
CA GLN A 246 -20.33 7.23 -41.38
C GLN A 246 -21.84 6.95 -41.23
N ALA A 247 -22.60 7.98 -40.87
CA ALA A 247 -24.02 8.07 -41.19
C ALA A 247 -24.26 9.40 -41.91
N SER A 248 -24.52 9.31 -43.22
CA SER A 248 -24.99 10.41 -44.04
C SER A 248 -26.52 10.40 -44.07
N THR A 249 -27.12 11.57 -43.88
CA THR A 249 -28.31 11.99 -44.64
C THR A 249 -28.41 13.51 -44.57
N SER A 250 -28.25 14.12 -45.73
CA SER A 250 -28.29 15.56 -45.98
C SER A 250 -29.72 16.11 -46.01
N ARG A 251 -29.78 17.46 -45.99
CA ARG A 251 -30.81 18.41 -46.48
C ARG A 251 -31.57 19.16 -45.38
N ASP A 252 -31.86 20.45 -45.44
CA ASP A 252 -31.57 21.60 -46.34
C ASP A 252 -32.40 22.76 -45.75
N SER A 253 -31.83 23.96 -45.51
CA SER A 253 -32.54 25.26 -45.29
C SER A 253 -31.55 26.29 -44.73
N LEU A 254 -30.94 27.13 -45.57
CA LEU A 254 -31.40 28.47 -45.99
C LEU A 254 -31.16 29.54 -44.92
N ASP A 255 -30.01 30.20 -45.04
CA ASP A 255 -29.73 31.52 -44.46
C ASP A 255 -30.30 32.58 -45.42
N ASP A 256 -31.36 33.25 -44.98
CA ASP A 256 -31.79 34.57 -45.44
C ASP A 256 -32.05 35.38 -44.17
N ASP A 257 -31.24 36.42 -43.92
CA ASP A 257 -31.75 37.79 -43.81
C ASP A 257 -30.64 38.78 -43.48
N MET A 258 -30.40 39.63 -44.48
CA MET A 258 -29.70 40.90 -44.44
C MET A 258 -30.75 41.99 -44.13
N ASP A 259 -30.31 43.08 -43.50
CA ASP A 259 -30.97 44.39 -43.29
C ASP A 259 -31.91 44.58 -42.09
N MET A 260 -31.40 45.24 -41.04
CA MET A 260 -31.58 46.69 -40.79
C MET A 260 -30.50 47.24 -39.84
#